data_AF-A0A838Z8P5-F1
#
_entry.id   AF-A0A838Z8P5-F1
#
_cell.length_a   1.000
_cell.length_b   1.000
_cell.length_c   1.000
_cell.angle_alpha   90.00
_cell.angle_beta   90.00
_cell.angle_gamma   90.00
#
_symmetry.space_group_name_H-M   'P 1'
#
loop_
_entity.id
_entity.type
_entity.pdbx_description
1 polymer ?
#
loop_
_entity_poly.entity_id
_entity_poly.type
_entity_poly.pdbx_seq_one_letter_code
_entity_poly.pdbx_strand_id
1 'polypeptide(L)'
;MKKEKINKTLQSVVKNLAIGNFNLVFESDKNQRLNIVEIETVIKEYGGTITFPPAHAFNNYVGYSRENEKENFIEFNLWFDDVESDLTLSITIYETEEYSIEDIRVL
;
A
#
# COMPACT_ATOMS: atom_id res chain seq x y z
N MET A 1 -14.24 5.18 -9.39
CA MET A 1 -13.99 5.83 -8.07
C MET A 1 -13.20 7.12 -8.26
N LYS A 2 -13.36 8.15 -7.39
CA LYS A 2 -12.57 9.40 -7.46
C LYS A 2 -11.12 9.15 -6.99
N LYS A 3 -10.13 9.68 -7.70
CA LYS A 3 -8.68 9.61 -7.35
C LYS A 3 -8.38 10.06 -5.91
N GLU A 4 -9.12 11.04 -5.41
CA GLU A 4 -8.98 11.52 -4.02
C GLU A 4 -9.21 10.42 -2.97
N LYS A 5 -10.19 9.53 -3.19
CA LYS A 5 -10.48 8.41 -2.28
C LYS A 5 -9.36 7.38 -2.29
N ILE A 6 -8.89 7.04 -3.49
CA ILE A 6 -7.74 6.16 -3.69
C ILE A 6 -6.53 6.70 -2.92
N ASN A 7 -6.19 7.97 -3.13
CA ASN A 7 -5.03 8.59 -2.49
C ASN A 7 -5.16 8.62 -0.97
N LYS A 8 -6.35 8.92 -0.45
CA LYS A 8 -6.62 8.92 0.99
C LYS A 8 -6.41 7.53 1.61
N THR A 9 -6.98 6.48 1.01
CA THR A 9 -6.82 5.11 1.51
C THR A 9 -5.37 4.66 1.40
N LEU A 10 -4.72 4.88 0.25
CA LEU A 10 -3.31 4.52 0.04
C LEU A 10 -2.37 5.23 1.03
N GLN A 11 -2.57 6.54 1.25
CA GLN A 11 -1.82 7.30 2.26
C GLN A 11 -1.99 6.73 3.67
N SER A 12 -3.20 6.32 4.03
CA SER A 12 -3.48 5.72 5.34
C SER A 12 -2.72 4.41 5.52
N VAL A 13 -2.74 3.53 4.51
CA VAL A 13 -2.03 2.24 4.55
C VAL A 13 -0.52 2.47 4.65
N VAL A 14 0.05 3.28 3.74
CA VAL A 14 1.51 3.56 3.71
C VAL A 14 1.97 4.25 4.98
N LYS A 15 1.17 5.16 5.55
CA LYS A 15 1.49 5.78 6.84
C LYS A 15 1.58 4.76 7.97
N ASN A 16 0.63 3.83 8.03
CA ASN A 16 0.63 2.80 9.06
C ASN A 16 1.79 1.82 8.90
N LEU A 17 2.15 1.46 7.66
CA LEU A 17 3.37 0.69 7.39
C LEU A 17 4.62 1.43 7.87
N ALA A 18 4.77 2.72 7.53
CA ALA A 18 5.94 3.54 7.89
C ALA A 18 6.14 3.72 9.40
N ILE A 19 5.06 3.72 10.19
CA ILE A 19 5.14 3.83 11.67
C ILE A 19 5.13 2.47 12.37
N GLY A 20 5.17 1.35 11.63
CA GLY A 20 5.19 0.01 12.19
C GLY A 20 3.85 -0.51 12.74
N ASN A 21 2.73 0.10 12.37
CA ASN A 21 1.38 -0.31 12.79
C ASN A 21 0.86 -1.49 11.96
N PHE A 22 1.63 -2.58 11.85
CA PHE A 22 1.27 -3.74 11.02
C PHE A 22 -0.03 -4.43 11.46
N ASN A 23 -0.34 -4.43 12.78
CA ASN A 23 -1.62 -4.93 13.29
C ASN A 23 -2.80 -4.18 12.67
N LEU A 24 -2.77 -2.84 12.64
CA LEU A 24 -3.86 -2.04 12.10
C LEU A 24 -4.00 -2.25 10.58
N VAL A 25 -2.86 -2.38 9.88
CA VAL A 25 -2.85 -2.69 8.44
C VAL A 25 -3.51 -4.05 8.16
N PHE A 26 -3.22 -5.05 8.97
CA PHE A 26 -3.81 -6.39 8.85
C PHE A 26 -5.30 -6.43 9.24
N GLU A 27 -5.66 -5.84 10.39
CA GLU A 27 -7.05 -5.83 10.88
C GLU A 27 -8.01 -5.05 9.96
N SER A 28 -7.49 -4.04 9.26
CA SER A 28 -8.27 -3.23 8.31
C SER A 28 -8.24 -3.77 6.86
N ASP A 29 -7.42 -4.79 6.59
CA ASP A 29 -7.42 -5.50 5.31
C ASP A 29 -8.67 -6.38 5.21
N LYS A 30 -9.44 -6.19 4.15
CA LYS A 30 -10.70 -6.91 3.88
C LYS A 30 -10.50 -8.40 3.64
N ASN A 31 -9.45 -8.78 2.92
CA ASN A 31 -9.25 -10.17 2.47
C ASN A 31 -8.13 -10.87 3.27
N GLN A 32 -7.29 -10.13 3.98
CA GLN A 32 -6.24 -10.64 4.86
C GLN A 32 -5.37 -11.71 4.17
N ARG A 33 -4.98 -11.44 2.91
CA ARG A 33 -4.23 -12.40 2.09
C ARG A 33 -2.83 -12.63 2.62
N LEU A 34 -2.22 -11.57 3.15
CA LEU A 34 -1.01 -11.62 3.93
C LEU A 34 -1.38 -11.56 5.41
N ASN A 35 -0.77 -12.42 6.22
CA ASN A 35 -0.83 -12.31 7.65
C ASN A 35 0.16 -11.24 8.16
N ILE A 36 0.00 -10.82 9.42
CA ILE A 36 0.86 -9.79 10.01
C ILE A 36 2.35 -10.12 9.97
N VAL A 37 2.71 -11.40 10.18
CA VAL A 37 4.12 -11.84 10.17
C VAL A 37 4.70 -11.72 8.77
N GLU A 38 3.94 -12.05 7.73
CA GLU A 38 4.38 -11.89 6.34
C GLU A 38 4.62 -10.42 5.99
N ILE A 39 3.69 -9.53 6.35
CA ILE A 39 3.83 -8.08 6.14
C ILE A 39 5.08 -7.55 6.86
N GLU A 40 5.22 -7.85 8.15
CA GLU A 40 6.33 -7.38 8.96
C GLU A 40 7.68 -7.94 8.47
N THR A 41 7.71 -9.22 8.08
CA THR A 41 8.92 -9.89 7.59
C THR A 41 9.40 -9.24 6.29
N VAL A 42 8.52 -9.06 5.30
CA VAL A 42 8.90 -8.42 4.03
C VAL A 42 9.45 -7.02 4.23
N ILE A 43 8.83 -6.20 5.09
CA ILE A 43 9.32 -4.84 5.36
C ILE A 43 10.68 -4.86 6.07
N LYS A 44 10.89 -5.77 7.03
CA LYS A 44 12.16 -5.85 7.78
C LYS A 44 13.30 -6.46 6.98
N GLU A 45 13.01 -7.46 6.15
CA GLU A 45 14.02 -8.16 5.36
C GLU A 45 14.48 -7.38 4.13
N TYR A 46 13.69 -6.41 3.66
CA TYR A 46 14.10 -5.52 2.58
C TYR A 46 15.39 -4.74 2.90
N GLY A 47 15.56 -4.35 4.16
CA GLY A 47 16.70 -3.56 4.64
C GLY A 47 16.43 -2.06 4.63
N GLY A 48 17.11 -1.32 5.52
CA GLY A 48 16.84 0.09 5.77
C GLY A 48 15.63 0.32 6.69
N THR A 49 15.17 1.56 6.76
CA THR A 49 13.97 1.94 7.53
C THR A 49 12.87 2.41 6.58
N ILE A 50 11.70 1.77 6.61
CA ILE A 50 10.55 2.25 5.85
C ILE A 50 10.19 3.69 6.26
N THR A 51 10.06 4.59 5.31
CA THR A 51 9.67 5.98 5.54
C THR A 51 8.42 6.36 4.76
N PHE A 52 7.75 7.42 5.21
CA PHE A 52 6.57 7.91 4.52
C PHE A 52 7.00 8.74 3.30
N PRO A 53 6.44 8.49 2.11
CA PRO A 53 6.85 9.16 0.88
C PRO A 53 6.44 10.65 0.85
N PRO A 54 7.08 11.47 0.02
CA PRO A 54 6.64 12.83 -0.22
C PRO A 54 5.25 12.87 -0.87
N ALA A 55 4.45 13.91 -0.59
CA ALA A 55 3.05 13.98 -1.01
C ALA A 55 2.81 13.80 -2.53
N HIS A 56 3.78 14.18 -3.36
CA HIS A 56 3.68 14.04 -4.81
C HIS A 56 3.74 12.58 -5.28
N ALA A 57 4.30 11.65 -4.50
CA ALA A 57 4.41 10.24 -4.83
C ALA A 57 3.03 9.60 -5.07
N PHE A 58 2.01 9.99 -4.29
CA PHE A 58 0.64 9.50 -4.42
C PHE A 58 -0.06 9.93 -5.73
N ASN A 59 0.61 10.71 -6.59
CA ASN A 59 0.11 11.00 -7.93
C ASN A 59 0.60 10.03 -9.00
N ASN A 60 1.65 9.23 -8.69
CA ASN A 60 2.47 8.48 -9.64
C ASN A 60 2.38 6.96 -9.46
N TYR A 61 1.26 6.44 -8.94
CA TYR A 61 1.05 4.99 -8.86
C TYR A 61 0.61 4.40 -10.20
N VAL A 62 0.88 3.12 -10.43
CA VAL A 62 0.37 2.39 -11.59
C VAL A 62 -1.01 1.84 -11.21
N GLY A 63 -2.05 2.41 -11.81
CA GLY A 63 -3.44 2.01 -11.57
C GLY A 63 -4.00 1.18 -12.72
N TYR A 64 -4.57 0.02 -12.41
CA TYR A 64 -5.34 -0.79 -13.34
C TYR A 64 -6.82 -0.62 -13.01
N SER A 65 -7.42 0.47 -13.48
CA SER A 65 -8.87 0.67 -13.39
C SER A 65 -9.52 0.24 -14.71
N ARG A 66 -10.45 -0.71 -14.68
CA ARG A 66 -11.42 -0.87 -15.78
C ARG A 66 -12.57 0.09 -15.53
N GLU A 67 -13.05 0.77 -16.57
CA GLU A 67 -14.00 1.91 -16.49
C GLU A 67 -15.33 1.63 -15.73
N ASN A 68 -15.61 0.38 -15.34
CA ASN A 68 -16.84 -0.02 -14.65
C ASN A 68 -16.61 -0.78 -13.33
N GLU A 69 -15.38 -0.85 -12.81
CA GLU A 69 -15.08 -1.67 -11.63
C GLU A 69 -15.19 -0.87 -10.32
N LYS A 70 -15.87 -1.48 -9.34
CA LYS A 70 -16.03 -0.99 -7.96
C LYS A 70 -14.75 -1.10 -7.14
N GLU A 71 -13.66 -1.51 -7.77
CA GLU A 71 -12.35 -1.76 -7.20
C GLU A 71 -11.27 -1.24 -8.14
N ASN A 72 -10.12 -0.87 -7.58
CA ASN A 72 -8.99 -0.33 -8.31
C ASN A 72 -7.75 -1.04 -7.80
N PHE A 73 -7.12 -1.84 -8.65
CA PHE A 73 -5.84 -2.45 -8.36
C PHE A 73 -4.72 -1.45 -8.64
N ILE A 74 -3.81 -1.30 -7.68
CA ILE A 74 -2.77 -0.29 -7.66
C ILE A 74 -1.45 -0.95 -7.28
N GLU A 75 -0.39 -0.58 -8.00
CA GLU A 75 0.98 -0.85 -7.59
C GLU A 75 1.66 0.47 -7.21
N PHE A 76 2.25 0.49 -6.01
CA PHE A 76 2.88 1.66 -5.42
C PHE A 76 4.21 1.28 -4.78
N ASN A 77 5.31 1.91 -5.22
CA ASN A 77 6.61 1.72 -4.59
C ASN A 77 6.60 2.25 -3.16
N LEU A 78 7.33 1.59 -2.28
CA LEU A 78 7.52 2.00 -0.90
C LEU A 78 8.82 2.80 -0.78
N TRP A 79 8.90 3.61 0.28
CA TRP A 79 10.07 4.45 0.54
C TRP A 79 10.87 3.87 1.70
N PHE A 80 12.18 3.84 1.54
CA PHE A 80 13.12 3.43 2.58
C PHE A 80 14.24 4.47 2.67
N ASP A 81 14.59 4.85 3.90
CA ASP A 81 15.63 5.85 4.18
C ASP A 81 15.44 7.15 3.37
N ASP A 82 14.17 7.59 3.25
CA ASP A 82 13.71 8.78 2.50
C ASP A 82 13.90 8.72 0.97
N VAL A 83 14.16 7.52 0.43
CA VAL A 83 14.35 7.27 -1.00
C VAL A 83 13.30 6.29 -1.51
N GLU A 84 12.83 6.50 -2.75
CA GLU A 84 11.95 5.55 -3.43
C GLU A 84 12.68 4.22 -3.67
N SER A 85 12.04 3.12 -3.32
CA SER A 85 12.60 1.78 -3.37
C SER A 85 11.94 0.93 -4.48
N ASP A 86 12.50 -0.26 -4.73
CA ASP A 86 11.89 -1.26 -5.63
C ASP A 86 10.92 -2.20 -4.89
N LEU A 87 10.73 -2.03 -3.57
CA LEU A 87 9.70 -2.75 -2.82
C LEU A 87 8.32 -2.16 -3.13
N THR A 88 7.49 -2.93 -3.82
CA THR A 88 6.19 -2.48 -4.30
C THR A 88 5.05 -3.09 -3.49
N LEU A 89 4.12 -2.24 -3.07
CA LEU A 89 2.83 -2.61 -2.51
C LEU A 89 1.81 -2.79 -3.66
N SER A 90 1.30 -4.01 -3.81
CA SER A 90 0.15 -4.32 -4.65
C SER A 90 -1.12 -4.30 -3.79
N ILE A 91 -2.06 -3.41 -4.10
CA ILE A 91 -3.26 -3.18 -3.28
C ILE A 91 -4.50 -2.96 -4.13
N THR A 92 -5.61 -3.59 -3.73
CA THR A 92 -6.93 -3.31 -4.28
C THR A 92 -7.67 -2.34 -3.36
N ILE A 93 -8.15 -1.22 -3.91
CA ILE A 93 -8.97 -0.24 -3.17
C ILE A 93 -10.39 -0.22 -3.73
N TYR A 94 -11.37 -0.42 -2.86
CA TYR A 94 -12.79 -0.49 -3.20
C TYR A 94 -13.44 0.89 -3.14
N GLU A 95 -14.56 1.08 -3.84
CA GLU A 95 -15.35 2.32 -3.85
C GLU A 95 -15.84 2.73 -2.43
N THR A 96 -16.01 1.74 -1.56
CA THR A 96 -16.35 1.84 -0.13
C THR A 96 -15.19 2.31 0.76
N GLU A 97 -14.02 2.60 0.19
CA GLU A 97 -12.76 2.94 0.88
C GLU A 97 -12.13 1.80 1.69
N GLU A 98 -12.72 0.59 1.66
CA GLU A 98 -12.06 -0.65 2.07
C GLU A 98 -10.83 -0.91 1.17
N TYR A 99 -9.87 -1.68 1.67
CA TYR A 99 -8.74 -2.15 0.87
C TYR A 99 -8.42 -3.62 1.12
N SER A 100 -7.66 -4.22 0.20
CA SER A 100 -7.10 -5.55 0.28
C SER A 100 -5.65 -5.50 -0.17
N ILE A 101 -4.71 -5.92 0.68
CA ILE A 101 -3.31 -6.06 0.26
C ILE A 101 -3.22 -7.35 -0.55
N GLU A 102 -2.77 -7.23 -1.78
CA GLU A 102 -2.65 -8.35 -2.70
C GLU A 102 -1.27 -9.00 -2.60
N ASP A 103 -0.22 -8.18 -2.46
CA ASP A 103 1.17 -8.61 -2.32
C ASP A 103 2.07 -7.44 -1.85
N ILE A 104 3.24 -7.77 -1.30
CA ILE A 104 4.35 -6.83 -1.09
C ILE A 104 5.62 -7.53 -1.57
N ARG A 105 6.21 -7.06 -2.67
CA ARG A 105 7.35 -7.73 -3.31
C ARG A 105 8.26 -6.74 -4.02
N VAL A 106 9.49 -7.18 -4.28
CA VAL A 106 10.46 -6.44 -5.10
C VAL A 106 10.11 -6.61 -6.59
N LEU A 107 10.20 -5.52 -7.38
CA LEU A 107 9.96 -5.51 -8.83
C LEU A 107 11.21 -5.14 -9.65
#